data_AF-A0A0G4HMV8-F1
#
_entry.id   AF-A0A0G4HMV8-F1
#
_cell.length_a   1.000
_cell.length_b   1.000
_cell.length_c   1.000
_cell.angle_alpha   90.00
_cell.angle_beta   90.00
_cell.angle_gamma   90.00
#
_symmetry.space_group_name_H-M   'P 1'
#
loop_
_entity.id
_entity.type
_entity.pdbx_description
1 polymer ?
#
loop_
_entity_poly.entity_id
_entity_poly.type
_entity_poly.pdbx_seq_one_letter_code
_entity_poly.pdbx_strand_id
1 'polypeptide(L)'
;MGNYSSLVEWENTVGEEFDRLEREGFIERVSVQPHVVSPLGVVPKAETGAPHIIIDMTMSGVNGATKDTVIALPMVRYAMRTMRPGCYMAKLDL
;
A
#
# COMPACT_ATOMS: atom_id res chain seq x y z
N MET A 1 -13.29 -17.39 -5.71
CA MET A 1 -12.88 -16.83 -4.39
C MET A 1 -11.94 -15.68 -4.70
N GLY A 2 -12.42 -14.44 -4.55
CA GLY A 2 -11.73 -13.23 -5.01
C GLY A 2 -10.69 -12.71 -4.00
N ASN A 3 -9.97 -11.65 -4.39
CA ASN A 3 -8.85 -10.93 -3.75
C ASN A 3 -8.88 -10.68 -2.22
N TYR A 4 -9.94 -11.06 -1.52
CA TYR A 4 -10.16 -10.88 -0.09
C TYR A 4 -9.74 -12.07 0.77
N SER A 5 -9.36 -13.21 0.16
CA SER A 5 -8.95 -14.40 0.93
C SER A 5 -7.75 -14.12 1.85
N SER A 6 -6.84 -13.23 1.42
CA SER A 6 -5.70 -12.79 2.22
C SER A 6 -6.12 -12.04 3.49
N LEU A 7 -7.24 -11.33 3.50
CA LEU A 7 -7.71 -10.66 4.71
C LEU A 7 -8.25 -11.65 5.74
N VAL A 8 -8.92 -12.71 5.29
CA VAL A 8 -9.45 -13.75 6.19
C VAL A 8 -8.31 -14.49 6.88
N GLU A 9 -7.24 -14.77 6.15
CA GLU A 9 -6.04 -15.44 6.71
C GLU A 9 -5.30 -14.56 7.74
N TRP A 10 -5.41 -13.24 7.61
CA TRP A 10 -4.65 -12.26 8.40
C TRP A 10 -5.51 -11.36 9.28
N GLU A 11 -6.76 -11.73 9.52
CA GLU A 11 -7.78 -10.88 10.15
C GLU A 11 -7.31 -10.29 11.48
N ASN A 12 -6.78 -11.12 12.37
CA ASN A 12 -6.27 -10.68 13.69
C ASN A 12 -5.13 -9.67 13.55
N THR A 13 -4.18 -9.94 12.64
CA THR A 13 -3.00 -9.09 12.46
C THR A 13 -3.36 -7.75 11.81
N VAL A 14 -4.32 -7.75 10.88
CA VAL A 14 -4.89 -6.51 10.32
C VAL A 14 -5.59 -5.70 11.39
N GLY A 15 -6.36 -6.36 12.27
CA GLY A 15 -7.01 -5.71 13.41
C GLY A 15 -6.01 -5.04 14.37
N GLU A 16 -4.97 -5.78 14.79
CA GLU A 16 -3.90 -5.24 15.67
C GLU A 16 -3.19 -4.04 15.03
N GLU A 17 -2.96 -4.08 13.73
CA GLU A 17 -2.32 -2.99 13.01
C GLU A 17 -3.22 -1.76 12.89
N PHE A 18 -4.53 -1.94 12.70
CA PHE A 18 -5.48 -0.83 12.74
C PHE A 18 -5.60 -0.21 14.13
N ASP A 19 -5.62 -1.02 15.19
CA ASP A 19 -5.59 -0.50 16.56
C ASP A 19 -4.30 0.30 16.83
N ARG A 20 -3.16 -0.17 16.30
CA ARG A 20 -1.89 0.55 16.38
C ARG A 20 -1.95 1.89 15.63
N LEU A 21 -2.42 1.89 14.39
CA LEU A 21 -2.53 3.09 13.55
C LEU A 21 -3.53 4.11 14.11
N GLU A 22 -4.65 3.66 14.69
CA GLU A 22 -5.62 4.51 15.38
C GLU A 22 -4.98 5.17 16.60
N ARG A 23 -4.28 4.39 17.43
CA ARG A 23 -3.56 4.91 18.62
C ARG A 23 -2.45 5.91 18.26
N GLU A 24 -1.78 5.72 17.14
CA GLU A 24 -0.75 6.63 16.63
C GLU A 24 -1.32 7.85 15.89
N GLY A 25 -2.65 7.89 15.66
CA GLY A 25 -3.33 9.01 15.05
C GLY A 25 -3.22 9.06 13.52
N PHE A 26 -2.85 7.96 12.87
CA PHE A 26 -2.79 7.88 11.40
C PHE A 26 -4.16 7.65 10.76
N ILE A 27 -5.06 6.98 11.47
CA ILE A 27 -6.43 6.70 11.04
C ILE A 27 -7.42 6.98 12.17
N GLU A 28 -8.70 7.10 11.83
CA GLU A 28 -9.79 7.25 12.79
C GLU A 28 -10.98 6.37 12.40
N ARG A 29 -11.78 5.96 13.38
CA ARG A 29 -13.05 5.30 13.14
C ARG A 29 -14.06 6.28 12.58
N VAL A 30 -14.72 5.89 11.49
CA VAL A 30 -15.78 6.69 10.87
C VAL A 30 -17.12 6.38 11.53
N SER A 31 -17.82 7.42 12.00
CA SER A 31 -19.13 7.29 12.68
C SER A 31 -20.33 7.23 11.73
N VAL A 32 -20.12 7.56 10.46
CA VAL A 32 -21.14 7.56 9.40
C VAL A 32 -20.71 6.64 8.27
N GLN A 33 -21.68 6.16 7.49
CA GLN A 33 -21.38 5.31 6.34
C GLN A 33 -20.57 6.12 5.30
N PRO A 34 -19.35 5.68 4.95
CA PRO A 34 -18.53 6.39 3.98
C PRO A 34 -19.11 6.25 2.56
N HIS A 35 -18.99 7.31 1.77
CA HIS A 35 -19.40 7.31 0.36
C HIS A 35 -18.45 6.50 -0.54
N VAL A 36 -17.20 6.33 -0.12
CA VAL A 36 -16.16 5.61 -0.83
C VAL A 36 -15.54 4.59 0.12
N VAL A 37 -15.45 3.34 -0.33
CA VAL A 37 -14.80 2.26 0.39
C VAL A 37 -13.77 1.63 -0.52
N SER A 38 -12.52 1.58 -0.07
CA SER A 38 -11.45 0.90 -0.80
C SER A 38 -11.26 -0.52 -0.26
N PRO A 39 -11.15 -1.52 -1.14
CA PRO A 39 -10.84 -2.87 -0.71
C PRO A 39 -9.41 -2.94 -0.16
N LEU A 40 -9.23 -3.83 0.80
CA LEU A 40 -7.95 -4.10 1.46
C LEU A 40 -7.40 -5.46 1.01
N GLY A 41 -6.10 -5.62 1.10
CA GLY A 41 -5.42 -6.90 0.96
C GLY A 41 -4.16 -6.96 1.81
N VAL A 42 -3.66 -8.17 2.04
CA VAL A 42 -2.39 -8.38 2.76
C VAL A 42 -1.42 -9.11 1.86
N VAL A 43 -0.19 -8.60 1.75
CA VAL A 43 0.92 -9.26 1.07
C VAL A 43 2.09 -9.33 2.04
N PRO A 44 2.60 -10.53 2.38
CA PRO A 44 3.78 -10.62 3.22
C PRO A 44 5.01 -10.09 2.49
N LYS A 45 5.85 -9.30 3.19
CA LYS A 45 7.15 -8.85 2.68
C LYS A 45 8.04 -10.07 2.42
N ALA A 46 8.63 -10.16 1.23
CA ALA A 46 9.37 -11.34 0.80
C ALA A 46 10.58 -11.64 1.71
N GLU A 47 11.19 -10.61 2.29
CA GLU A 47 12.41 -10.72 3.09
C GLU A 47 12.15 -11.09 4.55
N THR A 48 11.03 -10.60 5.12
CA THR A 48 10.75 -10.73 6.56
C THR A 48 9.52 -11.57 6.87
N GLY A 49 8.68 -11.86 5.87
CA GLY A 49 7.36 -12.45 6.05
C GLY A 49 6.36 -11.54 6.75
N ALA A 50 6.76 -10.32 7.13
CA ALA A 50 5.89 -9.39 7.84
C ALA A 50 4.71 -8.95 6.95
N PRO A 51 3.49 -8.86 7.49
CA PRO A 51 2.32 -8.47 6.70
C PRO A 51 2.46 -7.03 6.22
N HIS A 52 2.21 -6.82 4.93
CA HIS A 52 2.05 -5.48 4.34
C HIS A 52 0.57 -5.32 3.96
N ILE A 53 -0.13 -4.44 4.65
CA ILE A 53 -1.52 -4.09 4.34
C ILE A 53 -1.52 -3.14 3.15
N ILE A 54 -2.29 -3.49 2.11
CA ILE A 54 -2.43 -2.72 0.88
C ILE A 54 -3.87 -2.25 0.78
N ILE A 55 -4.04 -0.95 0.52
CA ILE A 55 -5.34 -0.37 0.20
C ILE A 55 -5.42 -0.18 -1.32
N ASP A 56 -6.32 -0.89 -1.99
CA ASP A 56 -6.46 -0.78 -3.44
C ASP A 56 -7.33 0.44 -3.80
N MET A 57 -6.63 1.57 -3.96
CA MET A 57 -7.19 2.85 -4.37
C MET A 57 -7.53 2.91 -5.87
N THR A 58 -7.14 1.88 -6.65
CA THR A 58 -7.48 1.76 -8.07
C THR A 58 -8.88 1.19 -8.22
N MET A 59 -9.18 0.11 -7.50
CA MET A 59 -10.51 -0.53 -7.55
C MET A 59 -11.63 0.39 -7.03
N SER A 60 -11.34 1.27 -6.07
CA SER A 60 -12.29 2.28 -5.60
C SER A 60 -12.40 3.51 -6.51
N GLY A 61 -11.61 3.58 -7.58
CA GLY A 61 -11.61 4.70 -8.53
C GLY A 61 -10.94 5.98 -8.01
N VAL A 62 -10.41 5.97 -6.78
CA VAL A 62 -9.76 7.15 -6.17
C VAL A 62 -8.56 7.59 -6.99
N ASN A 63 -7.70 6.65 -7.43
CA ASN A 63 -6.54 6.99 -8.27
C ASN A 63 -6.92 7.70 -9.59
N GLY A 64 -8.09 7.39 -10.17
CA GLY A 64 -8.57 8.04 -11.39
C GLY A 64 -9.25 9.39 -11.14
N ALA A 65 -9.83 9.58 -9.95
CA ALA A 65 -10.48 10.81 -9.54
C ALA A 65 -9.46 11.88 -9.08
N THR A 66 -8.36 11.44 -8.48
CA THR A 66 -7.26 12.31 -8.04
C THR A 66 -6.46 12.80 -9.24
N LYS A 67 -6.53 14.11 -9.52
CA LYS A 67 -5.75 14.77 -10.59
C LYS A 67 -4.45 15.37 -10.08
N ASP A 68 -3.92 14.87 -8.97
CA ASP A 68 -2.65 15.37 -8.45
C ASP A 68 -1.52 15.06 -9.41
N THR A 69 -0.69 16.08 -9.64
CA THR A 69 0.49 15.95 -10.48
C THR A 69 1.47 15.05 -9.74
N VAL A 70 1.56 13.79 -10.15
CA VAL A 70 2.61 12.90 -9.66
C VAL A 70 3.94 13.51 -10.06
N ILE A 71 4.65 14.13 -9.11
CA ILE A 71 6.07 14.46 -9.27
C ILE A 71 6.83 13.13 -9.15
N ALA A 72 6.75 12.32 -10.20
CA ALA A 72 7.72 11.25 -10.39
C ALA A 72 9.03 11.96 -10.72
N LEU A 73 9.88 12.15 -9.70
CA LEU A 73 11.22 12.68 -9.92
C LEU A 73 11.83 11.87 -11.08
N PRO A 74 12.31 12.52 -12.16
CA PRO A 74 12.94 11.85 -13.30
C PRO A 74 14.11 10.93 -12.91
N MET A 75 14.53 10.97 -11.66
CA MET A 75 15.59 10.21 -11.02
C MET A 75 15.54 8.71 -11.30
N VAL A 76 14.38 8.05 -11.31
CA VAL A 76 14.33 6.61 -11.60
C VAL A 76 14.67 6.34 -13.06
N ARG A 77 14.09 7.10 -14.00
CA ARG A 77 14.43 6.99 -15.43
C ARG A 77 15.88 7.38 -15.71
N TYR A 78 16.39 8.38 -15.00
CA TYR A 78 17.78 8.80 -15.09
C TYR A 78 18.73 7.72 -14.56
N ALA A 79 18.46 7.16 -13.37
CA ALA A 79 19.23 6.08 -12.77
C ALA A 79 19.30 4.87 -13.71
N MET A 80 18.16 4.45 -14.27
CA MET A 80 18.08 3.37 -15.25
C MET A 80 18.94 3.63 -16.50
N ARG A 81 19.02 4.87 -16.99
CA ARG A 81 19.87 5.24 -18.14
C ARG A 81 21.36 5.24 -17.81
N THR A 82 21.72 5.42 -16.54
CA THR A 82 23.12 5.45 -16.08
C THR A 82 23.65 4.08 -15.65
N MET A 83 22.78 3.08 -15.49
CA MET A 83 23.18 1.72 -15.12
C MET A 83 24.01 1.06 -16.21
N ARG A 84 25.10 0.41 -15.82
CA ARG A 84 25.96 -0.41 -16.68
C ARG A 84 25.85 -1.88 -16.27
N PRO A 85 26.24 -2.83 -17.13
CA PRO A 85 26.36 -4.23 -16.73
C PRO A 85 27.22 -4.35 -15.45
N GLY A 86 26.68 -5.00 -14.41
CA GLY A 86 27.31 -5.11 -13.08
C GLY A 86 26.83 -4.09 -12.04
N CYS A 87 25.98 -3.12 -12.40
CA CYS A 87 25.32 -2.26 -11.41
C CYS A 87 24.18 -3.00 -10.70
N TYR A 88 23.95 -2.68 -9.42
CA TYR A 88 22.85 -3.19 -8.61
C TYR A 88 21.90 -2.05 -8.26
N MET A 89 20.59 -2.33 -8.23
CA MET A 89 19.58 -1.41 -7.74
C MET A 89 18.91 -2.02 -6.51
N ALA A 90 18.87 -1.28 -5.41
CA ALA A 90 18.09 -1.63 -4.25
C ALA A 90 16.78 -0.83 -4.29
N LYS A 91 15.66 -1.52 -4.12
CA LYS A 91 14.36 -0.88 -3.86
C LYS A 91 14.19 -0.81 -2.35
N LEU A 92 14.00 0.39 -1.82
CA LEU A 92 13.61 0.60 -0.44
C LEU A 92 12.13 0.97 -0.41
N ASP A 93 11.40 0.29 0.45
CA ASP A 93 10.04 0.62 0.84
C ASP A 93 10.16 1.48 2.10
N LEU A 94 9.92 2.79 1.96
CA LEU A 94 10.14 3.81 3.01
C LEU A 94 8.86 4.11 3.78
#